data_AF-A0A0A9W2J7-F1
#
_entry.id   AF-A0A0A9W2J7-F1
#
_cell.length_a   1.000
_cell.length_b   1.000
_cell.length_c   1.000
_cell.angle_alpha   90.00
_cell.angle_beta   90.00
_cell.angle_gamma   90.00
#
_symmetry.space_group_name_H-M   'P 1'
#
loop_
_entity.id
_entity.type
_entity.pdbx_description
1 polymer ?
#
loop_
_entity_poly.entity_id
_entity_poly.type
_entity_poly.pdbx_seq_one_letter_code
_entity_poly.pdbx_strand_id
1 'polypeptide(L)'
;HSPPNHTKEATNVADYIPEMIFYTVCSFLCTVIIALHVIHHYAIGSTFAFGLVVSTVSLLLSPVLLVVCGLFVVYRSFVKKRLQKLPGFVEMMDGSDAYWSGDDSSARDIVNMIFMIDFSKIVIEGRQPIEVVRERMKRVVDEASYKFKCKKRLSKYGYFYLEKSDVDFNKNVRHIKAKIRGKTDLEKFASKIVNEPIVMDSLWEILVGREEFGGSYPVVLRTHHGLGDGCSLIRLFTDYMFDHDTKAPTIVKMDTTESVAQRLANAEFFKMATQLIRIVLDGFATYIHCTAMMQSSWWHFLIRIACTTRVA
;
A
#
# COMPACT_ATOMS: atom_id res chain seq x y z
N HIS A 1 -11.48 -33.51 29.27
CA HIS A 1 -12.19 -32.24 29.49
C HIS A 1 -11.27 -31.29 30.22
N SER A 2 -10.76 -30.29 29.49
CA SER A 2 -10.00 -29.15 30.05
C SER A 2 -10.76 -27.88 29.65
N PRO A 3 -10.90 -26.87 30.52
CA PRO A 3 -11.74 -25.71 30.22
C PRO A 3 -11.01 -24.76 29.24
N PRO A 4 -11.73 -23.99 28.42
CA PRO A 4 -11.11 -22.96 27.61
C PRO A 4 -10.76 -21.75 28.47
N ASN A 5 -9.51 -21.31 28.38
CA ASN A 5 -9.03 -20.06 28.93
C ASN A 5 -9.74 -18.89 28.23
N HIS A 6 -10.59 -18.18 28.96
CA HIS A 6 -11.07 -16.85 28.58
C HIS A 6 -9.93 -15.84 28.74
N THR A 7 -9.13 -15.64 27.70
CA THR A 7 -8.33 -14.43 27.56
C THR A 7 -9.26 -13.27 27.24
N LYS A 8 -9.39 -12.38 28.23
CA LYS A 8 -10.09 -11.10 28.17
C LYS A 8 -9.55 -10.28 27.00
N GLU A 9 -10.43 -9.91 26.08
CA GLU A 9 -10.18 -8.84 25.11
C GLU A 9 -9.89 -7.56 25.90
N ALA A 10 -8.61 -7.19 25.97
CA ALA A 10 -8.23 -5.82 26.27
C ALA A 10 -8.70 -4.98 25.08
N THR A 11 -9.80 -4.24 25.26
CA THR A 11 -10.20 -3.15 24.37
C THR A 11 -9.05 -2.14 24.33
N ASN A 12 -8.22 -2.27 23.29
CA ASN A 12 -7.06 -1.44 23.09
C ASN A 12 -7.50 0.00 22.82
N VAL A 13 -7.15 0.89 23.73
CA VAL A 13 -7.15 2.35 23.57
C VAL A 13 -6.35 2.78 22.32
N ALA A 14 -5.53 1.88 21.76
CA ALA A 14 -4.75 2.07 20.54
C ALA A 14 -5.57 2.23 19.25
N ASP A 15 -6.85 1.88 19.19
CA ASP A 15 -7.65 2.03 17.96
C ASP A 15 -8.17 3.47 17.73
N TYR A 16 -8.17 4.32 18.77
CA TYR A 16 -8.63 5.73 18.68
C TYR A 16 -7.49 6.74 18.45
N ILE A 17 -6.25 6.34 18.74
CA ILE A 17 -5.05 7.18 18.60
C ILE A 17 -4.75 7.54 17.12
N PRO A 18 -4.91 6.63 16.13
CA PRO A 18 -4.62 6.94 14.73
C PRO A 18 -5.54 8.01 14.14
N GLU A 19 -6.82 8.05 14.54
CA GLU A 19 -7.79 9.01 14.01
C GLU A 19 -7.53 10.43 14.51
N MET A 20 -7.23 10.61 15.80
CA MET A 20 -6.86 11.94 16.33
C MET A 20 -5.51 12.44 15.78
N ILE A 21 -4.54 11.53 15.60
CA ILE A 21 -3.28 11.87 14.94
C ILE A 21 -3.55 12.28 13.49
N PHE A 22 -4.41 11.58 12.77
CA PHE A 22 -4.77 11.90 11.38
C PHE A 22 -5.38 13.30 11.25
N TYR A 23 -6.37 13.66 12.08
CA TYR A 23 -6.97 15.00 12.04
C TYR A 23 -5.97 16.10 12.41
N THR A 24 -5.11 15.86 13.40
CA THR A 24 -4.09 16.82 13.83
C THR A 24 -3.03 17.01 12.74
N VAL A 25 -2.59 15.93 12.10
CA VAL A 25 -1.63 15.95 11.00
C VAL A 25 -2.25 16.61 9.76
N CYS A 26 -3.51 16.35 9.43
CA CYS A 26 -4.20 17.01 8.32
C CYS A 26 -4.36 18.52 8.56
N SER A 27 -4.81 18.94 9.75
CA SER A 27 -4.92 20.36 10.09
C SER A 27 -3.57 21.07 10.03
N PHE A 28 -2.52 20.39 10.49
CA PHE A 28 -1.15 20.90 10.45
C PHE A 28 -0.63 21.03 9.01
N LEU A 29 -0.80 19.99 8.19
CA LEU A 29 -0.40 19.99 6.78
C LEU A 29 -1.16 21.06 5.99
N CYS A 30 -2.46 21.26 6.24
CA CYS A 30 -3.22 22.35 5.64
C CYS A 30 -2.61 23.72 5.99
N THR A 31 -2.23 23.92 7.25
CA THR A 31 -1.62 25.19 7.70
C THR A 31 -0.25 25.42 7.06
N VAL A 32 0.59 24.38 6.97
CA VAL A 32 1.90 24.42 6.32
C VAL A 32 1.77 24.65 4.81
N ILE A 33 0.83 23.98 4.15
CA ILE A 33 0.58 24.17 2.71
C ILE A 33 0.13 25.59 2.44
N ILE A 34 -0.77 26.15 3.26
CA ILE A 34 -1.18 27.55 3.15
C ILE A 34 0.03 28.49 3.33
N ALA A 35 0.86 28.26 4.34
CA ALA A 35 2.05 29.08 4.59
C ALA A 35 3.08 29.00 3.44
N LEU A 36 3.38 27.80 2.95
CA LEU A 36 4.30 27.57 1.82
C LEU A 36 3.73 28.12 0.51
N HIS A 37 2.43 28.02 0.30
CA HIS A 37 1.74 28.60 -0.85
C HIS A 37 1.85 30.12 -0.83
N VAL A 38 1.63 30.76 0.33
CA VAL A 38 1.83 32.21 0.48
C VAL A 38 3.28 32.61 0.20
N ILE A 39 4.26 31.86 0.71
CA ILE A 39 5.70 32.13 0.48
C ILE A 39 6.10 31.93 -1.00
N HIS A 40 5.61 30.86 -1.64
CA HIS A 40 5.91 30.55 -3.03
C HIS A 40 5.32 31.60 -3.98
N HIS A 41 4.08 32.02 -3.73
CA HIS A 41 3.42 33.06 -4.52
C HIS A 41 4.07 34.44 -4.31
N TYR A 42 4.57 34.72 -3.10
CA TYR A 42 5.41 35.91 -2.83
C TYR A 42 6.72 35.90 -3.63
N ALA A 43 7.37 34.73 -3.77
CA ALA A 43 8.65 34.59 -4.48
C ALA A 43 8.54 34.64 -6.02
N ILE A 44 7.41 34.19 -6.59
CA ILE A 44 7.23 34.06 -8.06
C ILE A 44 6.59 35.32 -8.69
N GLY A 45 6.25 36.33 -7.89
CA GLY A 45 5.57 37.53 -8.40
C GLY A 45 4.13 37.24 -8.85
N SER A 46 3.57 36.09 -8.44
CA SER A 46 2.14 35.89 -8.49
C SER A 46 1.48 36.91 -7.57
N THR A 47 0.35 37.49 -7.99
CA THR A 47 -0.32 38.51 -7.18
C THR A 47 -0.66 37.91 -5.82
N PHE A 48 -0.14 38.52 -4.75
CA PHE A 48 -0.45 38.18 -3.36
C PHE A 48 -1.96 37.95 -3.15
N ALA A 49 -2.80 38.69 -3.89
CA ALA A 49 -4.25 38.52 -3.96
C ALA A 49 -4.69 37.10 -4.37
N PHE A 50 -4.06 36.47 -5.37
CA PHE A 50 -4.40 35.10 -5.78
C PHE A 50 -4.15 34.09 -4.65
N GLY A 51 -2.98 34.16 -3.99
CA GLY A 51 -2.67 33.28 -2.85
C GLY A 51 -3.62 33.48 -1.67
N LEU A 52 -4.02 34.73 -1.40
CA LEU A 52 -5.01 35.06 -0.36
C LEU A 52 -6.41 34.53 -0.71
N VAL A 53 -6.82 34.64 -1.98
CA VAL A 53 -8.10 34.08 -2.47
C VAL A 53 -8.10 32.55 -2.35
N VAL A 54 -7.07 31.85 -2.84
CA VAL A 54 -6.98 30.39 -2.76
C VAL A 54 -7.01 29.93 -1.30
N SER A 55 -6.23 30.57 -0.41
CA SER A 55 -6.17 30.22 1.00
C SER A 55 -7.52 30.43 1.72
N THR A 56 -8.20 31.55 1.42
CA THR A 56 -9.53 31.84 1.98
C THR A 56 -10.56 30.82 1.51
N VAL A 57 -10.55 30.49 0.20
CA VAL A 57 -11.43 29.46 -0.38
C VAL A 57 -11.15 28.09 0.26
N SER A 58 -9.88 27.69 0.41
CA SER A 58 -9.53 26.43 1.07
C SER A 58 -9.99 26.38 2.52
N LEU A 59 -9.84 27.47 3.30
CA LEU A 59 -10.32 27.53 4.68
C LEU A 59 -11.85 27.43 4.75
N LEU A 60 -12.56 28.08 3.84
CA LEU A 60 -14.03 28.00 3.77
C LEU A 60 -14.53 26.61 3.35
N LEU A 61 -13.84 25.91 2.44
CA LEU A 61 -14.19 24.54 2.05
C LEU A 61 -13.79 23.48 3.10
N SER A 62 -12.80 23.77 3.94
CA SER A 62 -12.28 22.81 4.91
C SER A 62 -13.33 22.18 5.84
N PRO A 63 -14.27 22.90 6.48
CA PRO A 63 -15.30 22.27 7.32
C PRO A 63 -16.21 21.33 6.52
N VAL A 64 -16.53 21.67 5.26
CA VAL A 64 -17.35 20.81 4.39
C VAL A 64 -16.61 19.52 4.06
N LEU A 65 -15.32 19.62 3.69
CA LEU A 65 -14.49 18.46 3.42
C LEU A 65 -14.33 17.58 4.66
N LEU A 66 -14.15 18.17 5.84
CA LEU A 66 -14.06 17.41 7.10
C LEU A 66 -15.34 16.62 7.40
N VAL A 67 -16.53 17.21 7.18
CA VAL A 67 -17.80 16.50 7.33
C VAL A 67 -17.90 15.34 6.34
N VAL A 68 -17.56 15.57 5.06
CA VAL A 68 -17.57 14.51 4.03
C VAL A 68 -16.60 13.38 4.37
N CYS A 69 -15.38 13.70 4.80
CA CYS A 69 -14.40 12.72 5.27
C CYS A 69 -14.94 11.93 6.48
N GLY A 70 -15.55 12.61 7.46
CA GLY A 70 -16.17 11.98 8.62
C GLY A 70 -17.27 10.98 8.23
N LEU A 71 -18.12 11.34 7.26
CA LEU A 71 -19.14 10.43 6.73
C LEU A 71 -18.52 9.18 6.09
N PHE A 72 -17.43 9.33 5.33
CA PHE A 72 -16.73 8.17 4.75
C PHE A 72 -16.08 7.28 5.80
N VAL A 73 -15.51 7.85 6.87
CA VAL A 73 -14.94 7.08 7.99
C VAL A 73 -16.02 6.29 8.72
N VAL A 74 -17.16 6.92 9.01
CA VAL A 74 -18.31 6.26 9.65
C VAL A 74 -18.85 5.15 8.76
N TYR A 75 -19.01 5.40 7.45
CA TYR A 75 -19.46 4.40 6.50
C TYR A 75 -18.48 3.21 6.40
N ARG A 76 -17.18 3.48 6.23
CA ARG A 76 -16.13 2.45 6.18
C ARG A 76 -16.14 1.60 7.46
N SER A 77 -16.28 2.23 8.62
CA SER A 77 -16.38 1.54 9.92
C SER A 77 -17.62 0.67 10.03
N PHE A 78 -18.77 1.17 9.56
CA PHE A 78 -20.01 0.39 9.47
C PHE A 78 -19.83 -0.84 8.58
N VAL A 79 -19.26 -0.67 7.37
CA VAL A 79 -19.02 -1.78 6.45
C VAL A 79 -18.07 -2.80 7.06
N LYS A 80 -16.95 -2.37 7.65
CA LYS A 80 -15.99 -3.27 8.33
C LYS A 80 -16.70 -4.12 9.39
N LYS A 81 -17.50 -3.50 10.26
CA LYS A 81 -18.29 -4.21 11.29
C LYS A 81 -19.31 -5.19 10.70
N ARG A 82 -19.88 -4.89 9.53
CA ARG A 82 -20.79 -5.81 8.83
C ARG A 82 -20.03 -7.00 8.23
N LEU A 83 -18.88 -6.76 7.63
CA LEU A 83 -18.06 -7.80 7.00
C LEU A 83 -17.43 -8.74 8.03
N GLN A 84 -17.03 -8.24 9.20
CA GLN A 84 -16.52 -9.06 10.31
C GLN A 84 -17.51 -10.12 10.81
N LYS A 85 -18.81 -9.96 10.52
CA LYS A 85 -19.83 -10.97 10.88
C LYS A 85 -19.96 -12.09 9.84
N LEU A 86 -19.31 -11.96 8.69
CA LEU A 86 -19.34 -12.98 7.65
C LEU A 86 -18.38 -14.12 8.00
N PRO A 87 -18.80 -15.38 7.82
CA PRO A 87 -17.91 -16.51 8.03
C PRO A 87 -16.74 -16.44 7.03
N GLY A 88 -15.53 -16.65 7.53
CA GLY A 88 -14.32 -16.61 6.70
C GLY A 88 -13.83 -15.20 6.35
N PHE A 89 -14.45 -14.13 6.85
CA PHE A 89 -13.86 -12.79 6.72
C PHE A 89 -12.48 -12.76 7.38
N VAL A 90 -11.47 -12.30 6.63
CA VAL A 90 -10.12 -12.09 7.14
C VAL A 90 -9.89 -10.60 7.32
N GLU A 91 -10.02 -9.84 6.24
CA GLU A 91 -9.65 -8.43 6.23
C GLU A 91 -10.38 -7.67 5.11
N MET A 92 -10.63 -6.39 5.33
CA MET A 92 -11.13 -5.49 4.30
C MET A 92 -9.95 -4.87 3.57
N MET A 93 -9.94 -4.93 2.24
CA MET A 93 -8.83 -4.39 1.45
C MET A 93 -8.76 -2.87 1.59
N ASP A 94 -7.56 -2.33 1.61
CA ASP A 94 -7.28 -0.90 1.80
C ASP A 94 -6.56 -0.28 0.60
N GLY A 95 -6.51 1.05 0.59
CA GLY A 95 -5.74 1.87 -0.35
C GLY A 95 -5.67 1.33 -1.78
N SER A 96 -4.43 1.05 -2.21
CA SER A 96 -4.09 0.53 -3.52
C SER A 96 -4.61 -0.89 -3.76
N ASP A 97 -4.60 -1.76 -2.76
CA ASP A 97 -5.06 -3.15 -2.89
C ASP A 97 -6.54 -3.21 -3.33
N ALA A 98 -7.35 -2.30 -2.80
CA ALA A 98 -8.76 -2.16 -3.19
C ALA A 98 -8.95 -1.57 -4.58
N TYR A 99 -8.07 -0.66 -5.03
CA TYR A 99 -8.10 -0.11 -6.39
C TYR A 99 -7.79 -1.20 -7.42
N TRP A 100 -6.69 -1.92 -7.19
CA TRP A 100 -6.25 -3.04 -8.03
C TRP A 100 -7.13 -4.29 -7.92
N SER A 101 -8.24 -4.21 -7.21
CA SER A 101 -9.21 -5.30 -7.06
C SER A 101 -10.36 -5.21 -8.05
N GLY A 102 -10.52 -4.07 -8.72
CA GLY A 102 -11.51 -3.85 -9.76
C GLY A 102 -11.07 -4.44 -11.11
N ASP A 103 -10.92 -5.76 -11.20
CA ASP A 103 -10.60 -6.42 -12.47
C ASP A 103 -11.79 -6.27 -13.44
N ASP A 104 -11.53 -5.74 -14.63
CA ASP A 104 -12.43 -5.86 -15.77
C ASP A 104 -11.89 -6.93 -16.73
N SER A 105 -12.78 -7.47 -17.55
CA SER A 105 -12.44 -8.31 -18.71
C SER A 105 -11.38 -7.71 -19.63
N SER A 106 -11.26 -6.37 -19.66
CA SER A 106 -10.34 -5.60 -20.50
C SER A 106 -9.03 -5.17 -19.81
N ALA A 107 -9.01 -5.09 -18.47
CA ALA A 107 -7.87 -4.65 -17.67
C ALA A 107 -7.80 -5.51 -16.41
N ARG A 108 -6.81 -6.40 -16.37
CA ARG A 108 -6.59 -7.31 -15.23
C ARG A 108 -5.31 -6.95 -14.51
N ASP A 109 -5.42 -6.82 -13.20
CA ASP A 109 -4.31 -6.44 -12.35
C ASP A 109 -3.53 -7.68 -11.91
N ILE A 110 -3.00 -8.39 -12.90
CA ILE A 110 -2.26 -9.65 -12.73
C ILE A 110 -0.78 -9.40 -13.02
N VAL A 111 0.05 -9.61 -12.01
CA VAL A 111 1.50 -9.70 -12.15
C VAL A 111 1.83 -11.10 -12.70
N ASN A 112 2.51 -11.13 -13.85
CA ASN A 112 2.97 -12.37 -14.48
C ASN A 112 4.49 -12.43 -14.42
N MET A 113 5.04 -13.51 -13.89
CA MET A 113 6.48 -13.77 -13.79
C MET A 113 6.79 -15.10 -14.46
N ILE A 114 7.86 -15.14 -15.24
CA ILE A 114 8.34 -16.37 -15.89
C ILE A 114 9.70 -16.70 -15.31
N PHE A 115 9.82 -17.89 -14.73
CA PHE A 115 11.05 -18.46 -14.23
C PHE A 115 11.49 -19.59 -15.14
N MET A 116 12.79 -19.63 -15.45
CA MET A 116 13.43 -20.79 -16.08
C MET A 116 14.16 -21.53 -14.97
N ILE A 117 13.66 -22.70 -14.58
CA ILE A 117 14.15 -23.44 -13.42
C ILE A 117 14.79 -24.74 -13.88
N ASP A 118 16.02 -24.97 -13.43
CA ASP A 118 16.72 -26.25 -13.61
C ASP A 118 16.19 -27.27 -12.59
N PHE A 119 15.50 -28.30 -13.09
CA PHE A 119 15.03 -29.43 -12.28
C PHE A 119 15.87 -30.70 -12.52
N SER A 120 17.03 -30.61 -13.18
CA SER A 120 17.80 -31.78 -13.61
C SER A 120 18.09 -32.76 -12.47
N LYS A 121 18.52 -32.26 -11.30
CA LYS A 121 18.76 -33.10 -10.11
C LYS A 121 17.51 -33.85 -9.65
N ILE A 122 16.37 -33.17 -9.65
CA ILE A 122 15.09 -33.68 -9.16
C ILE A 122 14.49 -34.70 -10.14
N VAL A 123 14.62 -34.44 -11.44
CA VAL A 123 14.17 -35.35 -12.50
C VAL A 123 14.98 -36.64 -12.48
N ILE A 124 16.29 -36.57 -12.22
CA ILE A 124 17.16 -37.75 -12.03
C ILE A 124 16.69 -38.59 -10.83
N GLU A 125 16.22 -37.95 -9.76
CA GLU A 125 15.63 -38.61 -8.58
C GLU A 125 14.21 -39.17 -8.83
N GLY A 126 13.69 -39.05 -10.06
CA GLY A 126 12.40 -39.59 -10.47
C GLY A 126 11.17 -38.78 -10.04
N ARG A 127 11.35 -37.58 -9.46
CA ARG A 127 10.24 -36.70 -9.08
C ARG A 127 9.85 -35.79 -10.24
N GLN A 128 8.55 -35.55 -10.40
CA GLN A 128 8.10 -34.62 -11.45
C GLN A 128 8.27 -33.17 -11.00
N PRO A 129 8.70 -32.24 -11.89
CA PRO A 129 8.88 -30.82 -11.56
C PRO A 129 7.65 -30.18 -10.90
N ILE A 130 6.45 -30.55 -11.35
CA ILE A 130 5.20 -30.02 -10.81
C ILE A 130 4.96 -30.39 -9.34
N GLU A 131 5.39 -31.58 -8.92
CA GLU A 131 5.23 -32.03 -7.53
C GLU A 131 6.14 -31.24 -6.60
N VAL A 132 7.37 -30.97 -7.03
CA VAL A 132 8.29 -30.12 -6.27
C VAL A 132 7.75 -28.69 -6.17
N VAL A 133 7.25 -28.12 -7.25
CA VAL A 133 6.65 -26.77 -7.22
C VAL A 133 5.47 -26.73 -6.25
N ARG A 134 4.60 -27.77 -6.22
CA ARG A 134 3.50 -27.86 -5.24
C ARG A 134 4.00 -27.91 -3.80
N GLU A 135 5.00 -28.74 -3.54
CA GLU A 135 5.59 -28.89 -2.20
C GLU A 135 6.21 -27.57 -1.71
N ARG A 136 6.99 -26.90 -2.57
CA ARG A 136 7.59 -25.61 -2.25
C ARG A 136 6.54 -24.52 -2.05
N MET A 137 5.50 -24.50 -2.89
CA MET A 137 4.41 -23.53 -2.75
C MET A 137 3.59 -23.76 -1.48
N LYS A 138 3.47 -25.00 -1.00
CA LYS A 138 2.85 -25.28 0.30
C LYS A 138 3.56 -24.53 1.43
N ARG A 139 4.90 -24.52 1.42
CA ARG A 139 5.70 -23.74 2.38
C ARG A 139 5.46 -22.24 2.23
N VAL A 140 5.44 -21.71 1.01
CA VAL A 140 5.11 -20.28 0.76
C VAL A 140 3.74 -19.92 1.35
N VAL A 141 2.74 -20.75 1.10
CA VAL A 141 1.36 -20.56 1.59
C VAL A 141 1.30 -20.63 3.12
N ASP A 142 2.09 -21.51 3.74
CA ASP A 142 2.09 -21.72 5.19
C ASP A 142 2.92 -20.70 5.97
N GLU A 143 4.04 -20.24 5.41
CA GLU A 143 5.05 -19.47 6.13
C GLU A 143 5.14 -18.00 5.69
N ALA A 144 4.85 -17.69 4.41
CA ALA A 144 5.22 -16.40 3.84
C ALA A 144 4.14 -15.31 4.00
N SER A 145 2.87 -15.63 3.69
CA SER A 145 1.76 -14.71 3.94
C SER A 145 0.40 -15.42 3.95
N TYR A 146 -0.45 -15.07 4.91
CA TYR A 146 -1.84 -15.58 4.99
C TYR A 146 -2.68 -15.18 3.77
N LYS A 147 -2.32 -14.10 3.06
CA LYS A 147 -3.06 -13.65 1.86
C LYS A 147 -3.07 -14.74 0.77
N PHE A 148 -2.06 -15.61 0.70
CA PHE A 148 -2.06 -16.76 -0.24
C PHE A 148 -3.14 -17.81 0.05
N LYS A 149 -3.72 -17.78 1.26
CA LYS A 149 -4.88 -18.59 1.70
C LYS A 149 -6.21 -17.83 1.57
N CYS A 150 -6.22 -16.71 0.86
CA CYS A 150 -7.41 -15.88 0.71
C CYS A 150 -7.89 -15.86 -0.74
N LYS A 151 -9.20 -15.64 -0.88
CA LYS A 151 -9.86 -15.28 -2.14
C LYS A 151 -10.41 -13.86 -2.02
N LYS A 152 -10.43 -13.14 -3.13
CA LYS A 152 -10.99 -11.79 -3.21
C LYS A 152 -12.51 -11.86 -3.32
N ARG A 153 -13.21 -10.96 -2.61
CA ARG A 153 -14.66 -10.80 -2.69
C ARG A 153 -15.06 -9.34 -2.75
N LEU A 154 -16.04 -9.03 -3.60
CA LEU A 154 -16.71 -7.73 -3.59
C LEU A 154 -17.92 -7.80 -2.65
N SER A 155 -17.97 -6.92 -1.67
CA SER A 155 -19.14 -6.79 -0.80
C SER A 155 -20.27 -6.03 -1.51
N LYS A 156 -21.51 -6.29 -1.09
CA LYS A 156 -22.68 -5.48 -1.49
C LYS A 156 -22.60 -4.00 -1.12
N TYR A 157 -21.62 -3.62 -0.30
CA TYR A 157 -21.37 -2.25 0.14
C TYR A 157 -20.30 -1.54 -0.71
N GLY A 158 -19.81 -2.18 -1.78
CA GLY A 158 -18.82 -1.61 -2.69
C GLY A 158 -17.36 -1.73 -2.23
N TYR A 159 -17.10 -2.42 -1.11
CA TYR A 159 -15.73 -2.68 -0.63
C TYR A 159 -15.27 -4.09 -0.95
N PHE A 160 -14.03 -4.22 -1.40
CA PHE A 160 -13.36 -5.51 -1.52
C PHE A 160 -12.87 -6.00 -0.15
N TYR A 161 -12.91 -7.31 0.04
CA TYR A 161 -12.39 -7.97 1.23
C TYR A 161 -11.79 -9.34 0.88
N LEU A 162 -10.93 -9.80 1.77
CA LEU A 162 -10.32 -11.11 1.73
C LEU A 162 -11.17 -12.09 2.54
N GLU A 163 -11.55 -13.18 1.89
CA GLU A 163 -12.22 -14.31 2.51
C GLU A 163 -11.24 -15.49 2.58
N LYS A 164 -11.19 -16.19 3.71
CA LYS A 164 -10.37 -17.39 3.86
C LYS A 164 -10.84 -18.45 2.87
N SER A 165 -9.89 -19.08 2.20
CA SER A 165 -10.12 -20.17 1.27
C SER A 165 -9.17 -21.30 1.56
N ASP A 166 -9.67 -22.53 1.42
CA ASP A 166 -8.79 -23.67 1.32
C ASP A 166 -8.13 -23.65 -0.06
N VAL A 167 -6.80 -23.76 -0.06
CA VAL A 167 -5.99 -23.74 -1.27
C VAL A 167 -5.93 -25.15 -1.85
N ASP A 168 -6.45 -25.32 -3.06
CA ASP A 168 -6.32 -26.57 -3.82
C ASP A 168 -5.09 -26.50 -4.73
N PHE A 169 -3.97 -27.03 -4.24
CA PHE A 169 -2.69 -27.03 -4.98
C PHE A 169 -2.77 -27.75 -6.34
N ASN A 170 -3.72 -28.67 -6.55
CA ASN A 170 -3.87 -29.33 -7.85
C ASN A 170 -4.54 -28.42 -8.89
N LYS A 171 -5.36 -27.46 -8.44
CA LYS A 171 -5.98 -26.46 -9.30
C LYS A 171 -5.06 -25.25 -9.50
N ASN A 172 -4.44 -24.78 -8.43
CA ASN A 172 -3.56 -23.62 -8.43
C ASN A 172 -2.21 -23.91 -9.11
N VAL A 173 -1.67 -25.12 -8.98
CA VAL A 173 -0.43 -25.54 -9.64
C VAL A 173 -0.73 -26.60 -10.69
N ARG A 174 -0.69 -26.18 -11.95
CA ARG A 174 -1.11 -26.99 -13.10
C ARG A 174 -0.07 -26.97 -14.21
N HIS A 175 -0.16 -27.92 -15.13
CA HIS A 175 0.71 -27.92 -16.29
C HIS A 175 0.31 -26.84 -17.31
N ILE A 176 1.31 -26.26 -17.96
CA ILE A 176 1.11 -25.52 -19.20
C ILE A 176 0.51 -26.48 -20.24
N LYS A 177 -0.63 -26.08 -20.82
CA LYS A 177 -1.33 -26.87 -21.84
C LYS A 177 -0.64 -26.79 -23.22
N ALA A 178 -0.02 -25.64 -23.50
CA ALA A 178 0.72 -25.44 -24.74
C ALA A 178 2.04 -26.21 -24.71
N LYS A 179 2.42 -26.80 -25.85
CA LYS A 179 3.75 -27.38 -26.02
C LYS A 179 4.73 -26.25 -26.34
N ILE A 180 5.73 -26.06 -25.50
CA ILE A 180 6.75 -25.01 -25.64
C ILE A 180 8.00 -25.69 -26.19
N ARG A 181 8.31 -25.50 -27.48
CA ARG A 181 9.50 -26.09 -28.12
C ARG A 181 10.64 -25.09 -28.29
N GLY A 182 10.36 -23.81 -28.10
CA GLY A 182 11.25 -22.72 -28.48
C GLY A 182 10.93 -21.42 -27.75
N LYS A 183 11.85 -20.45 -27.86
CA LYS A 183 11.67 -19.09 -27.35
C LYS A 183 10.40 -18.43 -27.93
N THR A 184 10.17 -18.56 -29.23
CA THR A 184 9.00 -17.99 -29.91
C THR A 184 7.69 -18.58 -29.38
N ASP A 185 7.65 -19.87 -29.07
CA ASP A 185 6.48 -20.52 -28.47
C ASP A 185 6.23 -20.00 -27.05
N LEU A 186 7.31 -19.80 -26.28
CA LEU A 186 7.24 -19.24 -24.94
C LEU A 186 6.75 -17.78 -24.96
N GLU A 187 7.25 -16.96 -25.88
CA GLU A 187 6.81 -15.56 -26.06
C GLU A 187 5.33 -15.50 -26.48
N LYS A 188 4.90 -16.37 -27.40
CA LYS A 188 3.51 -16.47 -27.82
C LYS A 188 2.61 -16.94 -26.67
N PHE A 189 3.08 -17.89 -25.88
CA PHE A 189 2.38 -18.35 -24.68
C PHE A 189 2.29 -17.23 -23.63
N ALA A 190 3.37 -16.52 -23.36
CA ALA A 190 3.43 -15.39 -22.44
C ALA A 190 2.46 -14.28 -22.86
N SER A 191 2.46 -13.89 -24.14
CA SER A 191 1.54 -12.91 -24.70
C SER A 191 0.07 -13.33 -24.53
N LYS A 192 -0.22 -14.63 -24.69
CA LYS A 192 -1.57 -15.15 -24.50
C LYS A 192 -1.99 -15.16 -23.03
N ILE A 193 -1.15 -15.69 -22.15
CA ILE A 193 -1.52 -15.95 -20.74
C ILE A 193 -1.69 -14.68 -19.93
N VAL A 194 -0.97 -13.60 -20.27
CA VAL A 194 -1.12 -12.28 -19.63
C VAL A 194 -2.57 -11.77 -19.75
N ASN A 195 -3.27 -12.15 -20.82
CA ASN A 195 -4.65 -11.76 -21.10
C ASN A 195 -5.70 -12.80 -20.66
N GLU A 196 -5.31 -13.88 -19.98
CA GLU A 196 -6.24 -14.88 -19.43
C GLU A 196 -6.54 -14.57 -17.94
N PRO A 197 -7.70 -14.97 -17.38
CA PRO A 197 -7.95 -14.75 -15.96
C PRO A 197 -7.11 -15.74 -15.13
N ILE A 198 -6.87 -15.43 -13.86
CA ILE A 198 -6.42 -16.46 -12.91
C ILE A 198 -7.56 -17.45 -12.73
N VAL A 199 -7.24 -18.73 -12.53
CA VAL A 199 -8.27 -19.74 -12.28
C VAL A 199 -9.05 -19.44 -11.01
N MET A 200 -10.37 -19.48 -11.14
CA MET A 200 -11.32 -19.29 -10.03
C MET A 200 -11.15 -17.92 -9.34
N ASP A 201 -11.60 -17.83 -8.09
CA ASP A 201 -11.45 -16.64 -7.25
C ASP A 201 -10.10 -16.61 -6.50
N SER A 202 -9.12 -17.42 -6.93
CA SER A 202 -7.80 -17.46 -6.32
C SER A 202 -7.04 -16.17 -6.60
N LEU A 203 -6.21 -15.75 -5.65
CA LEU A 203 -5.30 -14.62 -5.85
C LEU A 203 -4.05 -14.99 -6.66
N TRP A 204 -3.76 -16.28 -6.85
CA TRP A 204 -2.55 -16.73 -7.54
C TRP A 204 -2.72 -18.09 -8.23
N GLU A 205 -1.90 -18.34 -9.24
CA GLU A 205 -1.71 -19.64 -9.88
C GLU A 205 -0.27 -19.81 -10.38
N ILE A 206 0.17 -21.07 -10.52
CA ILE A 206 1.47 -21.45 -11.08
C ILE A 206 1.26 -22.45 -12.22
N LEU A 207 1.90 -22.18 -13.35
CA LEU A 207 1.87 -23.01 -14.56
C LEU A 207 3.25 -23.61 -14.77
N VAL A 208 3.35 -24.94 -14.75
CA VAL A 208 4.62 -25.66 -14.87
C VAL A 208 4.73 -26.32 -16.25
N GLY A 209 5.83 -26.07 -16.96
CA GLY A 209 6.15 -26.73 -18.22
C GLY A 209 6.21 -28.25 -18.08
N ARG A 210 5.77 -28.98 -19.12
CA ARG A 210 5.89 -30.45 -19.17
C ARG A 210 7.22 -30.92 -19.73
N GLU A 211 7.80 -30.10 -20.60
CA GLU A 211 9.01 -30.40 -21.33
C GLU A 211 10.06 -29.35 -20.97
N GLU A 212 11.31 -29.80 -20.96
CA GLU A 212 12.46 -28.94 -20.76
C GLU A 212 12.73 -28.13 -22.04
N PHE A 213 13.10 -26.87 -21.86
CA PHE A 213 13.53 -25.98 -22.93
C PHE A 213 14.87 -25.35 -22.54
N GLY A 214 15.95 -25.81 -23.19
CA GLY A 214 17.29 -25.25 -23.02
C GLY A 214 17.93 -25.47 -21.65
N GLY A 215 17.83 -26.67 -21.07
CA GLY A 215 18.38 -26.95 -19.74
C GLY A 215 17.42 -26.69 -18.57
N SER A 216 16.20 -26.19 -18.84
CA SER A 216 15.31 -25.70 -17.79
C SER A 216 13.83 -25.83 -18.14
N TYR A 217 12.98 -25.93 -17.12
CA TYR A 217 11.54 -25.94 -17.28
C TYR A 217 10.97 -24.52 -17.08
N PRO A 218 10.08 -24.06 -17.97
CA PRO A 218 9.39 -22.79 -17.76
C PRO A 218 8.35 -22.95 -16.63
N VAL A 219 8.41 -22.06 -15.65
CA VAL A 219 7.44 -21.95 -14.56
C VAL A 219 6.87 -20.54 -14.58
N VAL A 220 5.59 -20.42 -14.87
CA VAL A 220 4.89 -19.13 -14.92
C VAL A 220 4.08 -18.95 -13.66
N LEU A 221 4.45 -17.95 -12.87
CA LEU A 221 3.70 -17.52 -11.72
C LEU A 221 2.80 -16.35 -12.12
N ARG A 222 1.54 -16.43 -11.71
CA ARG A 222 0.55 -15.39 -11.97
C ARG A 222 -0.13 -15.06 -10.66
N THR A 223 -0.15 -13.79 -10.32
CA THR A 223 -0.65 -13.34 -9.03
C THR A 223 -1.36 -12.02 -9.17
N HIS A 224 -2.47 -11.87 -8.47
CA HIS A 224 -3.21 -10.63 -8.38
C HIS A 224 -2.35 -9.58 -7.67
N HIS A 225 -2.36 -8.34 -8.14
CA HIS A 225 -1.50 -7.26 -7.63
C HIS A 225 -1.77 -6.92 -6.16
N GLY A 226 -2.98 -7.21 -5.67
CA GLY A 226 -3.32 -7.13 -4.24
C GLY A 226 -2.59 -8.12 -3.31
N LEU A 227 -1.81 -9.08 -3.84
CA LEU A 227 -0.91 -9.91 -3.03
C LEU A 227 0.43 -9.23 -2.74
N GLY A 228 0.90 -8.36 -3.62
CA GLY A 228 2.17 -7.68 -3.52
C GLY A 228 2.58 -7.08 -4.87
N ASP A 229 3.53 -6.16 -4.82
CA ASP A 229 4.17 -5.62 -6.02
C ASP A 229 5.12 -6.67 -6.65
N GLY A 230 5.54 -6.43 -7.90
CA GLY A 230 6.42 -7.36 -8.61
C GLY A 230 7.75 -7.64 -7.89
N CYS A 231 8.35 -6.64 -7.24
CA CYS A 231 9.65 -6.77 -6.59
C CYS A 231 9.60 -7.63 -5.32
N SER A 232 8.61 -7.37 -4.46
CA SER A 232 8.33 -8.12 -3.23
C SER A 232 7.97 -9.56 -3.55
N LEU A 233 7.18 -9.79 -4.59
CA LEU A 233 6.85 -11.13 -5.04
C LEU A 233 8.09 -11.86 -5.56
N ILE A 234 8.90 -11.26 -6.44
CA ILE A 234 10.15 -11.90 -6.91
C ILE A 234 11.02 -12.32 -5.73
N ARG A 235 11.24 -11.43 -4.75
CA ARG A 235 12.01 -11.72 -3.53
C ARG A 235 11.41 -12.89 -2.73
N LEU A 236 10.10 -12.86 -2.50
CA LEU A 236 9.39 -13.94 -1.82
C LEU A 236 9.63 -15.29 -2.50
N PHE A 237 9.45 -15.36 -3.82
CA PHE A 237 9.62 -16.61 -4.55
C PHE A 237 11.08 -17.05 -4.60
N THR A 238 12.04 -16.12 -4.74
CA THR A 238 13.47 -16.47 -4.65
C THR A 238 13.84 -17.05 -3.29
N ASP A 239 13.33 -16.48 -2.20
CA ASP A 239 13.71 -16.88 -0.85
C ASP A 239 13.12 -18.24 -0.45
N TYR A 240 11.91 -18.56 -0.93
CA TYR A 240 11.16 -19.76 -0.50
C TYR A 240 11.16 -20.92 -1.52
N MET A 241 11.34 -20.64 -2.83
CA MET A 241 11.27 -21.67 -3.87
C MET A 241 12.64 -22.19 -4.33
N PHE A 242 13.70 -21.40 -4.19
CA PHE A 242 15.03 -21.76 -4.70
C PHE A 242 15.93 -22.27 -3.57
N ASP A 243 16.83 -23.19 -3.90
CA ASP A 243 17.80 -23.72 -2.95
C ASP A 243 18.94 -22.70 -2.73
N HIS A 244 19.22 -22.38 -1.48
CA HIS A 244 20.28 -21.43 -1.09
C HIS A 244 21.71 -22.01 -1.20
N ASP A 245 21.86 -23.23 -1.74
CA ASP A 245 23.10 -24.01 -1.69
C ASP A 245 24.05 -23.84 -2.89
N THR A 246 23.72 -22.98 -3.86
CA THR A 246 24.67 -22.61 -4.91
C THR A 246 25.06 -21.15 -4.74
N LYS A 247 26.37 -20.87 -4.76
CA LYS A 247 26.92 -19.50 -4.90
C LYS A 247 26.08 -18.82 -5.97
N ALA A 248 25.24 -17.89 -5.53
CA ALA A 248 24.14 -17.39 -6.34
C ALA A 248 24.68 -17.01 -7.72
N PRO A 249 24.10 -17.53 -8.84
CA PRO A 249 24.31 -16.85 -10.10
C PRO A 249 23.95 -15.40 -9.84
N THR A 250 24.84 -14.50 -10.22
CA THR A 250 24.67 -13.07 -10.07
C THR A 250 23.25 -12.75 -10.52
N ILE A 251 22.31 -12.63 -9.57
CA ILE A 251 21.19 -11.73 -9.73
C ILE A 251 21.95 -10.49 -10.15
N VAL A 252 21.81 -10.07 -11.41
CA VAL A 252 22.09 -8.68 -11.75
C VAL A 252 21.22 -7.99 -10.73
N LYS A 253 21.82 -7.63 -9.60
CA LYS A 253 21.20 -6.82 -8.58
C LYS A 253 20.85 -5.65 -9.43
N MET A 254 19.58 -5.59 -9.83
CA MET A 254 18.98 -4.35 -10.19
C MET A 254 19.02 -3.66 -8.85
N ASP A 255 20.19 -3.04 -8.60
CA ASP A 255 20.64 -2.56 -7.31
C ASP A 255 19.54 -1.61 -6.93
N THR A 256 18.72 -2.08 -6.00
CA THR A 256 17.33 -1.65 -5.97
C THR A 256 17.36 -0.14 -5.83
N THR A 257 16.88 0.54 -6.87
CA THR A 257 16.50 1.94 -6.80
C THR A 257 15.60 2.11 -5.59
N GLU A 258 14.78 1.11 -5.20
CA GLU A 258 14.06 1.10 -3.93
C GLU A 258 14.92 1.07 -2.66
N SER A 259 16.01 0.32 -2.55
CA SER A 259 16.78 0.28 -1.28
C SER A 259 17.57 1.57 -1.04
N VAL A 260 18.04 2.18 -2.12
CA VAL A 260 18.74 3.47 -2.09
C VAL A 260 17.73 4.61 -2.07
N ALA A 261 16.62 4.54 -2.81
CA ALA A 261 15.53 5.53 -2.77
C ALA A 261 14.69 5.44 -1.51
N GLN A 262 14.61 4.31 -0.81
CA GLN A 262 13.91 4.20 0.48
C GLN A 262 14.82 4.63 1.63
N ARG A 263 16.14 4.43 1.52
CA ARG A 263 17.12 5.06 2.42
C ARG A 263 17.27 6.56 2.16
N LEU A 264 17.27 6.99 0.90
CA LEU A 264 17.24 8.41 0.51
C LEU A 264 15.89 9.02 0.87
N ALA A 265 14.75 8.37 0.60
CA ALA A 265 13.44 8.89 0.98
C ALA A 265 13.30 8.94 2.48
N ASN A 266 13.80 7.97 3.25
CA ASN A 266 13.78 8.06 4.71
C ASN A 266 14.73 9.16 5.22
N ALA A 267 15.91 9.36 4.61
CA ALA A 267 16.84 10.42 5.00
C ALA A 267 16.36 11.82 4.58
N GLU A 268 15.83 11.97 3.36
CA GLU A 268 15.18 13.15 2.81
C GLU A 268 13.90 13.47 3.59
N PHE A 269 13.10 12.46 3.95
CA PHE A 269 11.90 12.62 4.78
C PHE A 269 12.28 13.06 6.18
N PHE A 270 13.32 12.48 6.80
CA PHE A 270 13.78 12.93 8.12
C PHE A 270 14.29 14.37 8.06
N LYS A 271 15.05 14.72 7.01
CA LYS A 271 15.57 16.07 6.78
C LYS A 271 14.44 17.08 6.53
N MET A 272 13.47 16.72 5.70
CA MET A 272 12.27 17.51 5.40
C MET A 272 11.38 17.65 6.64
N ALA A 273 11.23 16.60 7.44
CA ALA A 273 10.51 16.64 8.72
C ALA A 273 11.21 17.57 9.73
N THR A 274 12.54 17.50 9.87
CA THR A 274 13.28 18.44 10.73
C THR A 274 13.20 19.89 10.22
N GLN A 275 13.23 20.12 8.90
CA GLN A 275 13.05 21.45 8.32
C GLN A 275 11.63 21.97 8.54
N LEU A 276 10.62 21.12 8.38
CA LEU A 276 9.21 21.45 8.64
C LEU A 276 8.98 21.78 10.12
N ILE A 277 9.52 20.98 11.05
CA ILE A 277 9.44 21.25 12.49
C ILE A 277 10.09 22.61 12.81
N ARG A 278 11.23 22.94 12.19
CA ARG A 278 11.91 24.21 12.41
C ARG A 278 11.12 25.40 11.87
N ILE A 279 10.60 25.31 10.65
CA ILE A 279 9.73 26.34 10.05
C ILE A 279 8.47 26.56 10.89
N VAL A 280 7.90 25.49 11.43
CA VAL A 280 6.72 25.57 12.29
C VAL A 280 7.05 26.23 13.62
N LEU A 281 8.16 25.88 14.26
CA LEU A 281 8.60 26.53 15.50
C LEU A 281 8.89 28.02 15.27
N ASP A 282 9.54 28.36 14.15
CA ASP A 282 9.83 29.75 13.79
C ASP A 282 8.56 30.54 13.45
N GLY A 283 7.59 29.92 12.77
CA GLY A 283 6.28 30.49 12.49
C GLY A 283 5.45 30.72 13.74
N PHE A 284 5.48 29.77 14.69
CA PHE A 284 4.80 29.89 15.98
C PHE A 284 5.43 30.99 16.85
N ALA A 285 6.77 31.06 16.88
CA ALA A 285 7.50 32.12 17.57
C ALA A 285 7.19 33.50 16.97
N THR A 286 7.15 33.61 15.64
CA THR A 286 6.80 34.84 14.93
C THR A 286 5.36 35.27 15.20
N TYR A 287 4.40 34.32 15.19
CA TYR A 287 3.01 34.58 15.51
C TYR A 287 2.84 35.09 16.96
N ILE A 288 3.50 34.45 17.93
CA ILE A 288 3.51 34.91 19.33
C ILE A 288 4.13 36.32 19.42
N HIS A 289 5.22 36.58 18.69
CA HIS A 289 5.87 37.88 18.74
C HIS A 289 5.01 38.99 18.12
N CYS A 290 4.38 38.75 16.97
CA CYS A 290 3.48 39.70 16.34
C CYS A 290 2.22 39.95 17.17
N THR A 291 1.63 38.92 17.79
CA THR A 291 0.46 39.09 18.67
C THR A 291 0.82 39.88 19.93
N ALA A 292 2.00 39.65 20.52
CA ALA A 292 2.51 40.45 21.63
C ALA A 292 2.75 41.93 21.24
N MET A 293 3.31 42.20 20.06
CA MET A 293 3.52 43.56 19.55
C MET A 293 2.20 44.28 19.19
N MET A 294 1.21 43.54 18.70
CA MET A 294 -0.12 44.11 18.47
C MET A 294 -0.82 44.43 19.79
N GLN A 295 -0.71 43.58 20.81
CA GLN A 295 -1.25 43.88 22.14
C GLN A 295 -0.61 45.12 22.77
N SER A 296 0.72 45.31 22.66
CA SER A 296 1.38 46.51 23.20
C SER A 296 0.92 47.79 22.48
N SER A 297 0.70 47.72 21.17
CA SER A 297 0.24 48.86 20.36
C SER A 297 -1.22 49.22 20.66
N TRP A 298 -2.07 48.22 20.89
CA TRP A 298 -3.46 48.42 21.34
C TRP A 298 -3.55 49.03 22.75
N TRP A 299 -2.65 48.63 23.67
CA TRP A 299 -2.56 49.25 25.00
C TRP A 299 -2.19 50.74 24.93
N HIS A 300 -1.22 51.13 24.08
CA HIS A 300 -0.87 52.53 23.87
C HIS A 300 -2.01 53.35 23.24
N PHE A 301 -2.78 52.74 22.34
CA PHE A 301 -3.95 53.37 21.73
C PHE A 301 -5.09 53.58 22.75
N LEU A 302 -5.37 52.60 23.60
CA LEU A 302 -6.37 52.70 24.67
C LEU A 302 -5.98 53.73 25.75
N ILE A 303 -4.70 53.81 26.12
CA ILE A 303 -4.19 54.85 27.04
C ILE A 303 -4.36 56.25 26.44
N ARG A 304 -4.13 56.43 25.13
CA ARG A 304 -4.37 57.71 24.46
C ARG A 304 -5.85 58.11 24.47
N ILE A 305 -6.77 57.17 24.26
CA ILE A 305 -8.23 57.41 24.31
C ILE A 305 -8.70 57.73 25.75
N ALA A 306 -8.16 57.06 26.76
CA ALA A 306 -8.47 57.31 28.16
C ALA A 306 -7.95 58.68 28.66
N CYS A 307 -6.83 59.16 28.12
CA CYS A 307 -6.29 60.48 28.43
C CYS A 307 -7.04 61.62 27.74
N THR A 308 -7.58 61.43 26.53
CA THR A 308 -8.37 62.47 25.84
C THR A 308 -9.79 62.63 26.39
N THR A 309 -10.35 61.62 27.06
CA THR A 309 -11.69 61.67 27.67
C THR A 309 -11.74 62.30 29.06
N ARG A 310 -10.60 62.66 29.67
CA ARG A 310 -10.52 63.38 30.96
C ARG A 310 -10.41 64.91 30.84
N VAL A 311 -10.44 65.46 29.63
CA VAL A 311 -10.35 66.92 29.37
C VAL A 311 -11.62 67.45 28.67
N ALA A 312 -12.77 66.79 28.89
CA ALA A 312 -14.09 67.30 28.51
C ALA A 312 -14.94 67.51 29.77
#